data_AF-A0A1C6RKQ9-F1
#
_entry.id   AF-A0A1C6RKQ9-F1
#
_cell.length_a   1.000
_cell.length_b   1.000
_cell.length_c   1.000
_cell.angle_alpha   90.00
_cell.angle_beta   90.00
_cell.angle_gamma   90.00
#
_symmetry.space_group_name_H-M   'P 1'
#
loop_
_entity.id
_entity.type
_entity.pdbx_description
1 polymer ?
#
loop_
_entity_poly.entity_id
_entity_poly.type
_entity_poly.pdbx_seq_one_letter_code
_entity_poly.pdbx_strand_id
1 'polypeptide(L)' 'MNLTPQQVQNRLVIAAKVIITDHWPRPNRRDWCPICHCQWMCQATTTAYGYLRSVGRSRYVPPHVPELPPTLPPQGTP' A
#
# COMPACT_ATOMS: atom_id res chain seq x y z
N MET A 1 -4.38 28.47 -14.52
CA MET A 1 -4.48 27.13 -15.14
C MET A 1 -5.59 26.37 -14.42
N ASN A 2 -6.70 26.04 -15.08
CA ASN A 2 -7.77 25.23 -14.50
C ASN A 2 -7.57 23.77 -14.92
N LEU A 3 -7.67 22.85 -13.96
CA LEU A 3 -7.61 21.42 -14.26
C LEU A 3 -8.94 20.95 -14.81
N THR A 4 -8.90 20.07 -15.80
CA THR A 4 -10.11 19.33 -16.19
C THR A 4 -10.47 18.30 -15.12
N PRO A 5 -11.74 17.88 -15.03
CA PRO A 5 -12.15 16.80 -14.11
C PRO A 5 -11.31 15.53 -14.26
N GLN A 6 -10.94 15.17 -15.50
CA GLN A 6 -10.10 14.00 -15.76
C GLN A 6 -8.67 14.15 -15.22
N GLN A 7 -8.10 15.36 -15.30
CA GLN A 7 -6.78 15.65 -14.73
C GLN A 7 -6.81 15.57 -13.20
N VAL A 8 -7.87 16.06 -12.57
CA VAL A 8 -8.09 15.92 -11.11
C VAL A 8 -8.20 14.43 -10.75
N GLN A 9 -9.01 13.66 -11.46
CA GLN A 9 -9.18 12.22 -11.20
C GLN A 9 -7.85 11.46 -11.34
N ASN A 10 -7.06 11.77 -12.37
CA ASN A 10 -5.75 11.14 -12.55
C ASN A 10 -4.79 11.45 -11.40
N ARG A 11 -4.79 12.70 -10.90
CA ARG A 11 -3.99 13.08 -9.72
C ARG A 11 -4.45 12.35 -8.46
N LEU A 12 -5.75 12.24 -8.23
CA LEU A 12 -6.30 11.53 -7.08
C LEU A 12 -6.02 10.03 -7.13
N VAL A 13 -6.01 9.41 -8.31
CA VAL A 13 -5.60 8.00 -8.44
C VAL A 13 -4.13 7.82 -8.06
N ILE A 14 -3.25 8.73 -8.48
CA ILE A 14 -1.84 8.68 -8.09
C ILE A 14 -1.73 8.84 -6.57
N ALA A 15 -2.42 9.81 -5.98
CA ALA A 15 -2.43 10.04 -4.53
C ALA A 15 -2.89 8.78 -3.76
N ALA A 16 -3.97 8.13 -4.20
CA ALA A 16 -4.47 6.91 -3.56
C ALA A 16 -3.44 5.77 -3.61
N LYS A 17 -2.72 5.60 -4.74
CA LYS A 17 -1.66 4.60 -4.86
C LYS A 17 -0.47 4.90 -3.94
N VAL A 18 -0.09 6.17 -3.81
CA VAL A 18 0.96 6.60 -2.87
C VAL A 18 0.55 6.29 -1.44
N ILE A 19 -0.67 6.67 -1.03
CA ILE A 19 -1.19 6.34 0.31
C ILE A 19 -1.14 4.84 0.58
N ILE A 20 -1.61 4.01 -0.36
CA ILE A 20 -1.56 2.54 -0.19
C ILE A 20 -0.12 2.03 -0.06
N THR A 21 0.82 2.60 -0.80
CA THR A 21 2.24 2.21 -0.77
C THR A 21 2.89 2.58 0.55
N ASP A 22 2.73 3.82 1.00
CA ASP A 22 3.36 4.31 2.23
C ASP A 22 2.79 3.62 3.47
N HIS A 23 1.48 3.31 3.45
CA HIS A 23 0.79 2.63 4.54
C HIS A 23 0.83 1.09 4.43
N TRP A 24 1.57 0.54 3.46
CA TRP A 24 1.66 -0.90 3.28
C TRP A 24 2.39 -1.57 4.46
N PRO A 25 1.88 -2.67 5.01
CA PRO A 25 2.54 -3.37 6.10
C PRO A 25 3.92 -3.85 5.68
N ARG A 26 4.86 -3.82 6.63
CA ARG A 26 6.20 -4.37 6.41
C ARG A 26 6.13 -5.90 6.44
N PRO A 27 7.04 -6.62 5.74
CA PRO A 27 6.99 -8.08 5.66
C PRO A 27 7.05 -8.78 7.02
N ASN A 28 7.78 -8.19 7.96
CA ASN A 28 7.97 -8.66 9.33
C ASN A 28 6.80 -8.31 10.27
N ARG A 29 5.88 -7.42 9.87
CA ARG A 29 4.73 -7.01 10.68
C ARG A 29 3.55 -6.66 9.77
N ARG A 30 2.87 -7.71 9.30
CA ARG A 30 1.85 -7.65 8.22
C ARG A 30 0.49 -7.10 8.66
N ASP A 31 0.25 -7.03 9.96
CA ASP A 31 -0.98 -6.59 10.60
C ASP A 31 -0.91 -5.13 11.10
N TRP A 32 0.16 -4.40 10.77
CA TRP A 32 0.45 -3.07 11.31
C TRP A 32 0.77 -2.05 10.23
N CYS A 33 0.17 -0.87 10.34
CA CYS A 33 0.46 0.28 9.49
C CYS A 33 1.69 1.05 10.00
N PRO A 34 2.76 1.21 9.19
CA PRO A 34 3.98 1.89 9.62
C PRO A 34 3.84 3.41 9.70
N ILE A 35 2.82 4.01 9.09
CA ILE A 35 2.59 5.48 9.13
C ILE A 35 1.63 5.86 10.25
N CYS A 36 0.51 5.16 10.37
CA CYS A 36 -0.52 5.47 11.37
C CYS A 36 -0.27 4.83 12.74
N HIS A 37 0.67 3.87 12.82
CA HIS A 37 0.95 3.11 14.04
C HIS A 37 -0.32 2.49 14.65
N CYS A 38 -1.11 1.81 13.82
CA CYS A 38 -2.31 1.08 14.23
C CYS A 38 -2.49 -0.19 13.40
N GLN A 39 -3.52 -0.97 13.72
CA GLN A 39 -3.85 -2.18 12.98
C GLN A 39 -4.12 -1.86 11.50
N TRP A 40 -3.53 -2.67 10.62
CA TRP A 40 -3.82 -2.62 9.19
C TRP A 40 -5.05 -3.49 8.87
N MET A 41 -6.01 -3.06 8.04
CA MET A 41 -6.06 -1.84 7.22
C MET A 41 -6.46 -0.59 8.02
N CYS A 42 -5.62 0.45 8.02
CA CYS A 42 -5.93 1.73 8.64
C CYS A 42 -6.87 2.59 7.77
N GLN A 43 -7.51 3.60 8.36
CA GLN A 43 -8.53 4.41 7.68
C GLN A 43 -8.06 5.08 6.38
N ALA A 44 -6.80 5.53 6.31
CA ALA A 44 -6.22 6.11 5.11
C ALA A 44 -6.19 5.10 3.94
N THR A 45 -5.72 3.87 4.22
CA THR A 45 -5.69 2.77 3.26
C THR A 45 -7.09 2.37 2.82
N THR A 46 -8.04 2.26 3.75
CA THR A 46 -9.44 1.94 3.43
C THR A 46 -10.07 3.00 2.54
N THR A 47 -9.82 4.29 2.82
CA THR A 47 -10.30 5.41 2.01
C THR A 47 -9.68 5.38 0.60
N ALA A 48 -8.37 5.17 0.50
CA ALA A 48 -7.67 5.10 -0.77
C ALA A 48 -8.17 3.92 -1.64
N TYR A 49 -8.36 2.74 -1.05
CA TYR A 49 -8.96 1.62 -1.77
C TYR A 49 -10.41 1.87 -2.16
N GLY A 50 -11.20 2.50 -1.29
CA GLY A 50 -12.56 2.93 -1.59
C GLY A 50 -12.62 3.85 -2.81
N TYR A 51 -11.72 4.83 -2.88
CA TYR A 51 -11.60 5.71 -4.04
C TYR A 51 -11.16 4.97 -5.31
N LEU A 52 -10.13 4.12 -5.25
CA LEU A 52 -9.71 3.33 -6.41
C LEU A 52 -10.83 2.44 -6.94
N ARG A 53 -11.64 1.85 -6.04
CA ARG A 53 -12.82 1.08 -6.40
C ARG A 53 -13.88 1.95 -7.09
N SER A 54 -14.15 3.15 -6.58
CA SER A 54 -15.18 4.03 -7.17
C SER A 54 -14.85 4.51 -8.59
N VAL A 55 -13.56 4.58 -8.94
CA VAL A 55 -13.09 4.95 -10.30
C VAL A 55 -12.68 3.74 -11.16
N GLY A 56 -13.06 2.52 -10.78
CA GLY A 56 -12.80 1.31 -11.57
C GLY A 56 -11.33 0.84 -11.62
N ARG A 57 -10.46 1.40 -10.76
CA ARG A 57 -9.02 1.06 -10.67
C ARG A 57 -8.69 0.19 -9.45
N SER A 58 -9.60 -0.72 -9.10
CA SER A 58 -9.43 -1.65 -7.98
C SER A 58 -8.18 -2.53 -8.15
N ARG A 59 -7.66 -3.10 -7.05
CA ARG A 59 -6.55 -4.09 -7.01
C ARG A 59 -5.14 -3.54 -7.14
N TYR A 60 -4.90 -2.28 -6.77
CA TYR A 60 -3.53 -1.80 -6.65
C TYR A 60 -2.79 -2.53 -5.51
N VAL A 61 -1.63 -3.10 -5.83
CA VAL A 61 -0.67 -3.69 -4.89
C VAL A 61 0.66 -2.97 -5.12
N PRO A 62 1.32 -2.45 -4.07
CA PRO A 62 2.60 -1.76 -4.22
C PRO A 62 3.69 -2.66 -4.81
N PRO A 63 4.50 -2.17 -5.78
CA PRO A 63 5.49 -2.99 -6.50
C PRO A 63 6.75 -3.40 -5.72
N HIS A 64 6.78 -3.24 -4.39
CA HIS A 64 7.91 -3.70 -3.56
C HIS A 64 7.54 -3.68 -2.08
N VAL A 65 7.34 -4.86 -1.53
CA VAL A 65 7.86 -5.18 -0.21
C VAL A 65 9.01 -6.15 -0.48
N PRO A 66 10.26 -5.88 -0.08
CA PRO A 66 11.32 -6.86 -0.20
C PRO A 66 10.81 -8.16 0.43
N GLU A 67 10.67 -9.22 -0.35
CA GLU A 67 10.49 -10.55 0.24
C GLU A 67 11.64 -10.72 1.23
N LEU A 68 11.33 -11.12 2.47
CA LEU A 68 12.40 -11.66 3.30
C LEU A 68 13.01 -12.79 2.47
N PRO A 69 14.35 -12.85 2.33
CA PRO A 69 14.96 -14.03 1.75
C PRO A 69 14.44 -15.25 2.51
N PRO A 70 14.14 -16.37 1.82
CA PRO A 70 13.71 -17.58 2.51
C PRO A 70 14.71 -17.86 3.63
N THR A 71 14.20 -18.01 4.87
CA THR A 71 15.02 -18.31 6.04
C THR A 71 15.93 -19.48 5.67
N LEU A 72 17.24 -19.23 5.65
CA LEU A 72 18.23 -20.31 5.52
C LEU A 72 17.90 -21.36 6.58
N PRO A 73 17.84 -22.65 6.23
CA PRO A 73 17.69 -23.70 7.23
C PRO A 73 18.80 -23.53 8.28
N PRO A 74 18.53 -23.85 9.57
CA PRO A 74 19.55 -23.76 10.59
C PRO A 74 20.76 -24.57 10.13
N GLN A 75 21.89 -23.90 9.90
CA GLN A 75 23.13 -24.60 9.60
C GLN A 75 23.46 -25.41 10.83
N GLY A 76 23.30 -26.73 10.73
CA GLY A 76 23.76 -27.66 11.75
C GLY A 76 25.25 -27.41 11.97
N THR A 77 25.60 -27.01 13.18
CA THR A 77 26.99 -26.97 13.62
C THR A 77 27.54 -28.40 13.71
N PRO A 78 28.83 -28.61 13.39
CA PRO A 78 29.48 -29.92 13.38
C PRO A 78 29.52 -30.59 14.76
#